data_AF-A0A7V3R080-F1
#
_entry.id   AF-A0A7V3R080-F1
#
_cell.length_a   1.000
_cell.length_b   1.000
_cell.length_c   1.000
_cell.angle_alpha   90.00
_cell.angle_beta   90.00
_cell.angle_gamma   90.00
#
_symmetry.space_group_name_H-M   'P 1'
#
loop_
_entity.id
_entity.type
_entity.pdbx_description
1 polymer ?
#
loop_
_entity_poly.entity_id
_entity_poly.type
_entity_poly.pdbx_seq_one_letter_code
_entity_poly.pdbx_strand_id
1 'polypeptide(L)' 'MEGSAGTGQEEPATCMFCGSGEERIPLLSLRYQGGQAFICPRCLPRLIHPERAGGASPHGQAG' A
#
# COMPACT_ATOMS: atom_id res chain seq x y z
N MET A 1 5.97 -13.04 38.69
CA MET A 1 4.96 -12.94 37.63
C MET A 1 5.34 -11.72 36.79
N GLU A 2 6.29 -11.87 35.88
CA GLU A 2 6.75 -10.74 35.05
C GLU A 2 5.91 -10.71 33.78
N GLY A 3 5.02 -9.71 33.70
CA GLY A 3 4.20 -9.46 32.53
C GLY A 3 5.07 -8.94 31.40
N SER A 4 5.19 -9.73 30.34
CA SER A 4 5.80 -9.31 29.08
C SER A 4 5.03 -8.10 28.54
N ALA A 5 5.68 -6.94 28.59
CA ALA A 5 5.25 -5.76 27.86
C ALA A 5 5.28 -6.11 26.37
N GLY A 6 4.11 -6.37 25.80
CA GLY A 6 3.93 -6.46 24.36
C GLY A 6 4.34 -5.12 23.77
N THR A 7 5.50 -5.09 23.11
CA THR A 7 5.84 -3.97 22.26
C THR A 7 4.82 -3.99 21.12
N GLY A 8 3.86 -3.08 21.16
CA GLY A 8 3.03 -2.74 20.02
C GLY A 8 3.93 -2.13 18.96
N GLN A 9 4.67 -2.98 18.25
CA GLN A 9 5.45 -2.57 17.09
C GLN A 9 4.42 -2.40 15.98
N GLU A 10 3.92 -1.17 15.83
CA GLU A 10 3.15 -0.75 14.67
C GLU A 10 4.10 -0.83 13.47
N GLU A 11 4.03 -1.95 12.77
CA GLU A 11 4.84 -2.21 11.59
C GLU A 11 4.50 -1.15 10.53
N PRO A 12 5.51 -0.45 9.96
CA PRO A 12 5.25 0.72 9.13
C PRO A 12 4.39 0.35 7.94
N ALA A 13 3.30 1.10 7.73
CA ALA A 13 2.37 0.79 6.65
C ALA A 13 3.05 1.05 5.29
N THR A 14 2.90 0.09 4.36
CA THR A 14 3.44 0.21 3.01
C THR A 14 2.39 -0.11 1.96
N CYS A 15 2.47 0.57 0.81
CA CYS A 15 1.56 0.33 -0.31
C CYS A 15 1.72 -1.11 -0.84
N MET A 16 0.65 -1.90 -0.85
CA MET A 16 0.64 -3.28 -1.32
C MET A 16 1.04 -3.46 -2.80
N PHE A 17 1.09 -2.38 -3.59
CA PHE A 17 1.43 -2.41 -5.01
C PHE A 17 2.81 -1.86 -5.37
N CYS A 18 3.35 -0.91 -4.61
CA CYS A 18 4.62 -0.24 -4.93
C CYS A 18 5.62 -0.18 -3.76
N GLY A 19 5.24 -0.64 -2.57
CA GLY A 19 6.09 -0.68 -1.38
C GLY A 19 6.44 0.69 -0.79
N SER A 20 5.86 1.80 -1.28
CA SER A 20 6.10 3.11 -0.68
C SER A 20 5.51 3.17 0.73
N GLY A 21 6.33 3.57 1.70
CA GLY A 21 5.92 3.80 3.08
C GLY A 21 5.15 5.11 3.26
N GLU A 22 4.39 5.17 4.34
CA GLU A 22 3.58 6.34 4.75
C GLU A 22 4.41 7.63 4.95
N GLU A 23 5.70 7.49 5.27
CA GLU A 23 6.65 8.61 5.43
C GLU A 23 6.91 9.38 4.13
N ARG A 24 6.67 8.76 2.96
CA ARG A 24 6.94 9.36 1.63
C ARG A 24 5.68 9.77 0.88
N ILE A 25 4.57 9.08 1.11
CA ILE A 25 3.30 9.30 0.41
C ILE A 25 2.14 8.91 1.33
N PRO A 26 1.03 9.67 1.38
CA PRO A 26 -0.13 9.25 2.16
C PRO A 26 -0.61 7.87 1.71
N LEU A 27 -0.90 7.02 2.69
CA LEU A 27 -1.49 5.71 2.48
C LEU A 27 -2.94 5.72 2.96
N LEU A 28 -3.80 5.07 2.17
CA LEU A 28 -5.19 4.80 2.50
C LEU A 28 -5.27 3.37 3.03
N SER A 29 -5.91 3.17 4.18
CA SER A 29 -6.23 1.86 4.70
C SER A 29 -7.50 1.33 4.03
N LEU A 30 -7.52 0.06 3.65
CA LEU A 30 -8.68 -0.60 3.05
C LEU A 30 -8.76 -2.07 3.45
N ARG A 31 -9.96 -2.64 3.34
CA ARG A 31 -10.14 -4.09 3.37
C ARG A 31 -10.00 -4.63 1.96
N TYR A 32 -9.06 -5.54 1.73
CA TYR A 32 -8.80 -6.13 0.43
C TYR A 32 -8.50 -7.63 0.60
N GLN A 33 -9.13 -8.48 -0.22
CA GLN A 33 -9.00 -9.95 -0.14
C GLN A 33 -9.22 -10.53 1.27
N GLY A 34 -10.12 -9.93 2.07
CA GLY A 34 -10.43 -10.38 3.43
C GLY A 34 -9.46 -9.91 4.52
N GLY A 35 -8.40 -9.16 4.17
CA GLY A 35 -7.43 -8.62 5.12
C GLY A 35 -7.39 -7.08 5.15
N GLN A 36 -6.67 -6.54 6.13
CA GLN A 36 -6.27 -5.13 6.15
C GLN A 36 -5.11 -4.93 5.18
N ALA A 37 -5.21 -3.96 4.30
CA ALA A 37 -4.16 -3.55 3.39
C ALA A 37 -4.01 -2.02 3.37
N PHE A 38 -2.93 -1.55 2.78
CA PHE A 38 -2.64 -0.14 2.56
C PHE A 38 -2.33 0.11 1.08
N ILE A 39 -2.80 1.23 0.54
CA ILE A 39 -2.57 1.62 -0.85
C ILE A 39 -2.34 3.13 -0.95
N CYS A 40 -1.44 3.56 -1.82
CA CYS A 40 -1.23 4.98 -2.08
C CYS A 40 -2.17 5.49 -3.20
N PRO A 41 -2.47 6.81 -3.26
CA PRO A 41 -3.30 7.40 -4.30
C PRO A 41 -2.83 7.13 -5.73
N ARG A 42 -1.52 6.94 -5.94
CA ARG A 42 -0.94 6.59 -7.26
C ARG A 42 -1.33 5.18 -7.73
N CYS A 43 -1.47 4.24 -6.81
CA CYS A 43 -1.83 2.85 -7.11
C CYS A 43 -3.33 2.59 -6.99
N LEU A 44 -4.09 3.46 -6.30
CA LEU A 44 -5.53 3.36 -6.13
C LEU A 44 -6.30 3.10 -7.45
N PRO A 45 -5.97 3.74 -8.59
CA PRO A 45 -6.67 3.47 -9.85
C PRO A 45 -6.62 2.01 -10.32
N ARG A 46 -5.63 1.22 -9.87
CA ARG A 46 -5.52 -0.22 -10.21
C ARG A 46 -6.68 -1.04 -9.63
N LEU A 47 -7.31 -0.58 -8.55
CA LEU A 47 -8.44 -1.27 -7.91
C LEU A 47 -9.80 -0.96 -8.57
N ILE A 48 -9.93 0.21 -9.21
CA ILE A 48 -11.19 0.68 -9.79
C ILE A 48 -11.34 0.18 -11.25
N HIS A 49 -10.22 -0.04 -11.94
CA HIS A 49 -10.19 -0.49 -13.34
C HIS A 49 -9.43 -1.82 -13.51
N PRO A 50 -10.02 -2.97 -13.12
CA PRO A 50 -9.35 -4.27 -13.19
C PRO A 50 -8.94 -4.67 -14.63
N GLU A 51 -9.68 -4.19 -15.64
CA GLU A 51 -9.36 -4.43 -17.07
C GLU A 51 -8.07 -3.74 -17.56
N ARG A 52 -7.60 -2.70 -16.86
CA ARG A 52 -6.38 -1.96 -17.20
C ARG A 52 -5.17 -2.36 -16.37
N ALA A 53 -5.32 -3.30 -15.44
CA ALA A 53 -4.22 -3.80 -14.61
C ALA A 53 -3.17 -4.62 -15.40
N GLY A 54 -3.41 -4.89 -16.69
CA GLY A 54 -2.45 -5.52 -17.62
C GLY A 54 -1.82 -4.57 -18.65
N GLY A 55 -2.08 -3.26 -18.58
CA GLY A 55 -1.47 -2.29 -19.48
C GLY A 55 -0.29 -1.61 -18.82
N ALA A 56 0.92 -1.91 -19.28
CA ALA A 56 2.11 -1.13 -18.96
C ALA A 56 1.79 0.37 -19.10
N SER A 57 2.07 1.15 -18.06
CA SER A 57 2.07 2.61 -18.16
C SER A 57 3.13 2.99 -19.21
N PRO A 58 2.80 3.62 -20.35
CA PRO A 58 3.81 4.06 -21.31
C PRO A 58 4.39 5.43 -20.92
N HIS A 59 4.40 5.79 -19.64
CA HIS A 59 5.05 7.01 -19.18
C HIS A 59 6.09 6.70 -18.11
N GLY A 60 7.12 5.98 -18.56
CA GLY A 60 8.49 6.15 -18.09
C GLY A 60 9.34 6.59 -19.29
N GLN A 61 9.68 7.89 -19.35
CA GLN A 61 10.90 8.45 -19.92
C GLN A 61 10.83 9.99 -19.91
N ALA A 62 11.49 10.58 -18.92
CA ALA A 62 12.25 11.82 -19.00
C ALA A 62 13.36 11.60 -17.97
N GLY A 63 14.62 11.37 -18.34
CA GLY A 63 15.45 12.26 -19.15
C GLY A 63 16.51 12.80 -18.20
#